data_AF-A0A970DYA1-F1
#
_entry.id   AF-A0A970DYA1-F1
#
_cell.length_a   1.000
_cell.length_b   1.000
_cell.length_c   1.000
_cell.angle_alpha   90.00
_cell.angle_beta   90.00
_cell.angle_gamma   90.00
#
_symmetry.space_group_name_H-M   'P 1'
#
loop_
_entity.id
_entity.type
_entity.pdbx_description
1 polymer ?
#
loop_
_entity_poly.entity_id
_entity_poly.type
_entity_poly.pdbx_seq_one_letter_code
_entity_poly.pdbx_strand_id
1 'polypeptide(L)'
;MDTKGLRVENRWRTVVEVFLDQVLLKEPSFCRCDKCRIDVIAIALNSLIPDYRPAGEPFQPEEGDYVMVDEAVRKAVTIVKEAPRHDSGASQSILVNSNEDLARTVLADAVKHHPSQVWDEARLSWALAYILNEMGPKYTTTSKGDAYARVDEVLPGHLAEVYAIVFNALKRVEKESSVG
;
A
#
# COMPACT_ATOMS: atom_id res chain seq x y z
N MET A 1 9.11 -11.47 16.99
CA MET A 1 8.13 -12.25 16.22
C MET A 1 8.36 -11.94 14.74
N ASP A 2 8.20 -12.90 13.84
CA ASP A 2 8.46 -12.67 12.42
C ASP A 2 7.24 -11.98 11.76
N THR A 3 7.35 -10.67 11.52
CA THR A 3 6.31 -9.90 10.84
C THR A 3 6.31 -10.12 9.32
N LYS A 4 7.29 -10.84 8.76
CA LYS A 4 7.34 -11.13 7.32
C LYS A 4 6.26 -12.10 6.86
N GLY A 5 5.77 -12.94 7.76
CA GLY A 5 4.67 -13.88 7.48
C GLY A 5 3.29 -13.23 7.39
N LEU A 6 3.11 -12.01 7.93
CA LEU A 6 1.80 -11.35 7.97
C LEU A 6 1.33 -10.98 6.57
N ARG A 7 0.15 -11.46 6.19
CA ARG A 7 -0.44 -11.18 4.88
C ARG A 7 -1.50 -10.08 4.99
N VAL A 8 -1.18 -8.91 4.45
CA VAL A 8 -2.07 -7.75 4.38
C VAL A 8 -2.08 -7.24 2.95
N GLU A 9 -3.26 -6.90 2.43
CA GLU A 9 -3.45 -6.53 1.03
C GLU A 9 -4.24 -5.22 0.96
N ASN A 10 -3.85 -4.34 0.03
CA ASN A 10 -4.65 -3.16 -0.33
C ASN A 10 -5.80 -3.62 -1.23
N ARG A 11 -7.04 -3.49 -0.76
CA ARG A 11 -8.24 -3.98 -1.44
C ARG A 11 -8.47 -3.31 -2.79
N TRP A 12 -7.98 -2.09 -2.98
CA TRP A 12 -8.11 -1.37 -4.26
C TRP A 12 -7.26 -1.95 -5.38
N ARG A 13 -6.23 -2.75 -5.08
CA ARG A 13 -5.27 -3.24 -6.09
C ARG A 13 -5.96 -3.95 -7.25
N THR A 14 -6.77 -4.96 -6.96
CA THR A 14 -7.46 -5.75 -7.99
C THR A 14 -8.48 -4.90 -8.76
N VAL A 15 -9.15 -3.96 -8.08
CA VAL A 15 -10.13 -3.07 -8.72
C VAL A 15 -9.42 -2.13 -9.70
N VAL A 16 -8.30 -1.52 -9.28
CA VAL A 16 -7.46 -0.67 -10.14
C VAL A 16 -6.95 -1.45 -11.37
N GLU A 17 -6.49 -2.69 -11.19
CA GLU A 17 -6.04 -3.55 -12.30
C GLU A 17 -7.15 -3.80 -13.32
N VAL A 18 -8.37 -4.10 -12.87
CA VAL A 18 -9.55 -4.30 -13.74
C VAL A 18 -9.93 -3.02 -14.47
N PHE A 19 -10.01 -1.88 -13.78
CA PHE A 19 -10.35 -0.59 -14.39
C PHE A 19 -9.29 -0.14 -15.39
N LEU A 20 -8.01 -0.40 -15.11
CA LEU A 20 -6.93 -0.14 -16.05
C LEU A 20 -7.18 -0.87 -17.36
N ASP A 21 -7.48 -2.16 -17.33
CA ASP A 21 -7.77 -2.92 -18.55
C ASP A 21 -8.92 -2.33 -19.35
N GLN A 22 -10.00 -1.92 -18.68
CA GLN A 22 -11.15 -1.27 -19.33
C GLN A 22 -10.80 0.08 -19.96
N VAL A 23 -9.99 0.90 -19.29
CA VAL A 23 -9.52 2.19 -19.81
C VAL A 23 -8.62 1.97 -21.02
N LEU A 24 -7.70 0.99 -20.97
CA LEU A 24 -6.78 0.71 -22.07
C LEU A 24 -7.47 0.15 -23.32
N LEU A 25 -8.62 -0.51 -23.18
CA LEU A 25 -9.46 -0.88 -24.34
C LEU A 25 -9.94 0.35 -25.12
N LYS A 26 -10.14 1.48 -24.44
CA LYS A 26 -10.60 2.75 -25.04
C LYS A 26 -9.44 3.67 -25.46
N GLU A 27 -8.21 3.37 -25.04
CA GLU A 27 -6.99 4.16 -25.29
C GLU A 27 -5.95 3.36 -26.10
N PRO A 28 -6.14 3.15 -27.42
CA PRO A 28 -5.22 2.34 -28.24
C PRO A 28 -3.83 2.96 -28.41
N SER A 29 -3.68 4.27 -28.16
CA SER A 29 -2.40 4.99 -28.25
C SER A 29 -1.50 4.82 -27.02
N PHE A 30 -2.00 4.25 -25.92
CA PHE A 30 -1.24 4.07 -24.70
C PHE A 30 -0.25 2.89 -24.80
N CYS A 31 0.97 3.06 -24.29
CA CYS A 31 1.97 2.00 -24.23
C CYS A 31 1.56 0.91 -23.21
N ARG A 32 1.35 -0.32 -23.67
CA ARG A 32 0.87 -1.43 -22.83
C ARG A 32 1.96 -2.28 -22.16
N CYS A 33 3.21 -1.82 -22.17
CA CYS A 33 4.28 -2.57 -21.51
C CYS A 33 4.09 -2.61 -19.99
N ASP A 34 4.69 -3.61 -19.33
CA ASP A 34 4.57 -3.80 -17.88
C ASP A 34 5.01 -2.57 -17.09
N LYS A 35 6.04 -1.84 -17.56
CA LYS A 35 6.54 -0.63 -16.90
C LYS A 35 5.46 0.46 -16.83
N CYS A 36 4.83 0.78 -17.96
CA CYS A 36 3.77 1.79 -18.01
C CYS A 36 2.53 1.34 -17.25
N ARG A 37 2.16 0.05 -17.31
CA ARG A 37 1.03 -0.48 -16.54
C ARG A 37 1.26 -0.37 -15.04
N ILE A 38 2.43 -0.78 -14.56
CA ILE A 38 2.78 -0.72 -13.14
C ILE A 38 2.87 0.74 -12.66
N ASP A 39 3.35 1.67 -13.49
CA ASP A 39 3.33 3.10 -13.18
C ASP A 39 1.91 3.63 -12.99
N VAL A 40 0.98 3.25 -13.87
CA VAL A 40 -0.42 3.65 -13.73
C VAL A 40 -1.02 3.09 -12.44
N ILE A 41 -0.76 1.81 -12.13
CA ILE A 41 -1.25 1.18 -10.89
C ILE A 41 -0.70 1.89 -9.66
N ALA A 42 0.61 2.17 -9.61
CA ALA A 42 1.23 2.86 -8.49
C ALA A 42 0.65 4.26 -8.27
N ILE A 43 0.53 5.06 -9.33
CA ILE A 43 -0.03 6.41 -9.26
C ILE A 43 -1.49 6.37 -8.81
N ALA A 44 -2.30 5.46 -9.37
CA ALA A 44 -3.70 5.32 -9.00
C ALA A 44 -3.84 4.92 -7.52
N LEU A 45 -3.15 3.88 -7.06
CA LEU A 45 -3.20 3.44 -5.66
C LEU A 45 -2.74 4.51 -4.68
N ASN A 46 -1.74 5.32 -5.04
CA ASN A 46 -1.28 6.44 -4.22
C ASN A 46 -2.28 7.58 -4.10
N SER A 47 -3.31 7.62 -4.94
CA SER A 47 -4.34 8.67 -4.95
C SER A 47 -5.66 8.25 -4.29
N LEU A 48 -5.81 6.97 -3.96
CA LEU A 48 -7.01 6.43 -3.33
C LEU A 48 -6.90 6.46 -1.81
N ILE A 49 -8.05 6.57 -1.13
CA ILE A 49 -8.12 6.39 0.32
C ILE A 49 -7.64 4.95 0.62
N PRO A 50 -6.64 4.75 1.49
CA PRO A 50 -6.11 3.43 1.77
C PRO A 50 -7.17 2.50 2.37
N ASP A 51 -7.13 1.24 1.94
CA ASP A 51 -7.96 0.20 2.52
C ASP A 51 -7.22 -1.13 2.51
N TYR A 52 -6.36 -1.27 3.52
CA TYR A 52 -5.60 -2.47 3.84
C TYR A 52 -6.41 -3.36 4.78
N ARG A 53 -6.41 -4.66 4.49
CA ARG A 53 -7.02 -5.72 5.32
C ARG A 53 -6.13 -6.97 5.33
N PRO A 54 -6.23 -7.83 6.37
CA PRO A 54 -5.67 -9.17 6.29
C PRO A 54 -6.11 -9.88 5.00
N ALA A 55 -5.19 -10.64 4.41
CA ALA A 55 -5.48 -11.35 3.17
C ALA A 55 -6.63 -12.34 3.35
N GLY A 56 -7.54 -12.39 2.38
CA GLY A 56 -8.74 -13.25 2.42
C GLY A 56 -9.95 -12.62 3.12
N GLU A 57 -9.82 -11.43 3.71
CA GLU A 57 -10.97 -10.68 4.21
C GLU A 57 -11.93 -10.31 3.08
N PRO A 58 -13.25 -10.53 3.24
CA PRO A 58 -14.24 -10.19 2.22
C PRO A 58 -14.17 -8.72 1.79
N PHE A 59 -14.35 -8.50 0.49
CA PHE A 59 -14.39 -7.17 -0.11
C PHE A 59 -15.47 -7.09 -1.17
N GLN A 60 -16.35 -6.09 -1.01
CA GLN A 60 -17.36 -5.75 -2.00
C GLN A 60 -17.34 -4.23 -2.15
N PRO A 61 -16.77 -3.69 -3.24
CA PRO A 61 -16.82 -2.27 -3.53
C PRO A 61 -18.26 -1.81 -3.75
N GLU A 62 -18.58 -0.61 -3.29
CA GLU A 62 -19.85 0.05 -3.57
C GLU A 62 -19.81 0.77 -4.94
N GLU A 63 -20.97 1.14 -5.48
CA GLU A 63 -21.04 1.81 -6.79
C GLU A 63 -20.24 3.12 -6.82
N GLY A 64 -20.23 3.88 -5.71
CA GLY A 64 -19.44 5.10 -5.57
C GLY A 64 -17.93 4.87 -5.61
N ASP A 65 -17.46 3.71 -5.15
CA ASP A 65 -16.03 3.37 -5.15
C ASP A 65 -15.52 3.19 -6.58
N TYR A 66 -16.34 2.63 -7.47
CA TYR A 66 -15.99 2.46 -8.87
C TYR A 66 -15.75 3.79 -9.59
N VAL A 67 -16.53 4.82 -9.27
CA VAL A 67 -16.35 6.17 -9.84
C VAL A 67 -15.00 6.74 -9.43
N MET A 68 -14.67 6.65 -8.14
CA MET A 68 -13.38 7.11 -7.61
C MET A 68 -12.21 6.36 -8.25
N VAL A 69 -12.31 5.03 -8.40
CA VAL A 69 -11.25 4.22 -9.01
C VAL A 69 -11.09 4.52 -10.50
N ASP A 70 -12.18 4.67 -11.26
CA ASP A 70 -12.12 5.05 -12.69
C ASP A 70 -11.41 6.41 -12.87
N GLU A 71 -11.75 7.40 -12.04
CA GLU A 71 -11.13 8.72 -12.09
C GLU A 71 -9.62 8.65 -11.80
N ALA A 72 -9.24 7.93 -10.74
CA ALA A 72 -7.85 7.74 -10.36
C ALA A 72 -7.04 7.05 -11.48
N VAL A 73 -7.60 6.00 -12.08
CA VAL A 73 -6.96 5.27 -13.19
C VAL A 73 -6.82 6.15 -14.42
N ARG A 74 -7.87 6.87 -14.84
CA ARG A 74 -7.81 7.77 -16.01
C ARG A 74 -6.75 8.85 -15.84
N LYS A 75 -6.70 9.47 -14.65
CA LYS A 75 -5.69 10.49 -14.34
C LYS A 75 -4.28 9.92 -14.40
N ALA A 76 -4.07 8.73 -13.84
CA ALA A 76 -2.79 8.03 -13.89
C ALA A 76 -2.38 7.65 -15.33
N VAL A 77 -3.32 7.19 -16.17
CA VAL A 77 -3.08 6.94 -17.61
C VAL A 77 -2.61 8.21 -18.32
N THR A 78 -3.26 9.35 -18.10
CA THR A 78 -2.82 10.64 -18.68
C THR A 78 -1.39 10.99 -18.28
N ILE A 79 -1.07 10.91 -16.98
CA ILE A 79 0.27 11.24 -16.46
C ILE A 79 1.34 10.34 -17.12
N VAL A 80 1.10 9.02 -17.16
CA VAL A 80 2.07 8.07 -17.73
C VAL A 80 2.18 8.22 -19.25
N LYS A 81 1.09 8.57 -19.94
CA LYS A 81 1.07 8.82 -21.39
C LYS A 81 1.91 10.04 -21.78
N GLU A 82 1.92 11.09 -20.95
CA GLU A 82 2.68 12.32 -21.20
C GLU A 82 4.19 12.14 -21.00
N ALA A 83 4.62 11.26 -20.09
CA ALA A 83 6.04 11.01 -19.79
C ALA A 83 6.32 9.53 -19.51
N PRO A 84 6.18 8.64 -20.50
CA PRO A 84 6.32 7.20 -20.27
C PRO A 84 7.78 6.82 -20.04
N ARG A 85 8.02 5.92 -19.09
CA ARG A 85 9.39 5.47 -18.74
C ARG A 85 9.83 4.18 -19.42
N HIS A 86 9.02 3.66 -20.35
CA HIS A 86 9.23 2.36 -21.02
C HIS A 86 10.59 2.19 -21.71
N ASP A 87 11.18 3.27 -22.21
CA ASP A 87 12.47 3.25 -22.90
C ASP A 87 13.68 3.41 -21.96
N SER A 88 13.44 3.64 -20.67
CA SER A 88 14.53 3.65 -19.70
C SER A 88 15.01 2.21 -19.49
N GLY A 89 16.27 1.94 -19.83
CA GLY A 89 16.96 0.66 -19.60
C GLY A 89 17.13 0.28 -18.12
N ALA A 90 16.40 0.96 -17.22
CA ALA A 90 16.31 0.65 -15.81
C ALA A 90 15.57 -0.69 -15.58
N SER A 91 15.93 -1.28 -14.43
CA SER A 91 15.59 -2.59 -13.87
C SER A 91 14.14 -3.05 -14.03
N GLN A 92 13.89 -4.32 -13.70
CA GLN A 92 12.55 -4.90 -13.54
C GLN A 92 11.62 -3.92 -12.81
N SER A 93 10.43 -3.70 -13.37
CA SER A 93 9.38 -2.93 -12.69
C SER A 93 8.81 -3.77 -11.57
N ILE A 94 9.05 -3.35 -10.33
CA ILE A 94 8.51 -3.96 -9.12
C ILE A 94 7.60 -2.92 -8.49
N LEU A 95 6.36 -3.29 -8.18
CA LEU A 95 5.43 -2.46 -7.42
C LEU A 95 5.70 -2.68 -5.93
N VAL A 96 6.26 -1.68 -5.26
CA VAL A 96 6.63 -1.75 -3.83
C VAL A 96 5.94 -0.63 -3.07
N ASN A 97 5.33 -0.93 -1.92
CA ASN A 97 4.85 0.09 -0.99
C ASN A 97 5.93 0.37 0.06
N SER A 98 6.65 1.48 -0.05
CA SER A 98 7.77 1.79 0.86
C SER A 98 7.31 1.93 2.32
N ASN A 99 6.07 2.37 2.56
CA ASN A 99 5.50 2.47 3.90
C ASN A 99 5.28 1.08 4.55
N GLU A 100 5.13 0.02 3.76
CA GLU A 100 4.89 -1.33 4.29
C GLU A 100 6.12 -1.92 4.97
N ASP A 101 7.30 -1.75 4.38
CA ASP A 101 8.55 -2.22 4.98
C ASP A 101 8.85 -1.49 6.29
N LEU A 102 8.63 -0.17 6.32
CA LEU A 102 8.77 0.64 7.53
C LEU A 102 7.78 0.21 8.61
N ALA A 103 6.49 0.07 8.26
CA ALA A 103 5.44 -0.39 9.18
C ALA A 103 5.78 -1.75 9.79
N ARG A 104 6.20 -2.72 8.97
CA ARG A 104 6.59 -4.07 9.43
C ARG A 104 7.79 -4.03 10.36
N THR A 105 8.76 -3.16 10.10
CA THR A 105 9.96 -3.01 10.91
C THR A 105 9.61 -2.44 12.28
N VAL A 106 8.85 -1.35 12.33
CA VAL A 106 8.46 -0.70 13.59
C VAL A 106 7.50 -1.58 14.39
N LEU A 107 6.56 -2.27 13.73
CA LEU A 107 5.68 -3.24 14.38
C LEU A 107 6.46 -4.39 15.03
N ALA A 108 7.45 -4.94 14.32
CA ALA A 108 8.30 -6.01 14.88
C ALA A 108 9.09 -5.54 16.10
N ASP A 109 9.62 -4.31 16.05
CA ASP A 109 10.34 -3.72 17.18
C ASP A 109 9.41 -3.47 18.37
N ALA A 110 8.25 -2.85 18.15
CA ALA A 110 7.27 -2.58 19.20
C ALA A 110 6.83 -3.88 19.90
N VAL A 111 6.45 -4.91 19.14
CA VAL A 111 6.02 -6.20 19.72
C VAL A 111 7.13 -6.87 20.52
N LYS A 112 8.40 -6.72 20.11
CA LYS A 112 9.56 -7.27 20.84
C LYS A 112 9.74 -6.62 22.22
N HIS A 113 9.43 -5.34 22.34
CA HIS A 113 9.56 -4.58 23.59
C HIS A 113 8.31 -4.66 24.51
N HIS A 114 7.27 -5.38 24.10
CA HIS A 114 6.05 -5.63 24.89
C HIS A 114 5.81 -7.14 25.16
N PRO A 115 6.70 -7.81 25.94
CA PRO A 115 6.69 -9.27 26.08
C PRO A 115 5.54 -9.83 26.92
N SER A 116 4.78 -9.00 27.63
CA SER A 116 3.67 -9.44 28.50
C SER A 116 2.42 -9.86 27.72
N GLN A 117 2.36 -9.62 26.42
CA GLN A 117 1.21 -9.86 25.57
C GLN A 117 1.49 -11.01 24.59
N VAL A 118 0.57 -11.96 24.46
CA VAL A 118 0.62 -12.98 23.40
C VAL A 118 0.00 -12.39 22.13
N TRP A 119 0.83 -12.19 21.12
CA TRP A 119 0.41 -11.77 19.79
C TRP A 119 0.35 -12.98 18.86
N ASP A 120 -0.78 -13.17 18.19
CA ASP A 120 -0.96 -14.17 17.14
C ASP A 120 -0.94 -13.51 15.74
N GLU A 121 -0.90 -14.34 14.70
CA GLU A 121 -0.83 -13.88 13.30
C GLU A 121 -2.03 -13.03 12.90
N ALA A 122 -3.24 -13.38 13.35
CA ALA A 122 -4.47 -12.68 12.98
C ALA A 122 -4.49 -11.26 13.57
N ARG A 123 -4.18 -11.13 14.87
CA ARG A 123 -4.10 -9.84 15.57
C ARG A 123 -3.03 -8.94 14.96
N LEU A 124 -1.86 -9.50 14.65
CA LEU A 124 -0.79 -8.72 14.03
C LEU A 124 -1.09 -8.32 12.59
N SER A 125 -1.82 -9.15 11.84
CA SER A 125 -2.29 -8.80 10.49
C SER A 125 -3.28 -7.63 10.53
N TRP A 126 -4.20 -7.61 11.50
CA TRP A 126 -5.09 -6.47 11.72
C TRP A 126 -4.34 -5.21 12.18
N ALA A 127 -3.37 -5.36 13.09
CA ALA A 127 -2.54 -4.24 13.52
C ALA A 127 -1.79 -3.62 12.33
N LEU A 128 -1.14 -4.46 11.50
CA LEU A 128 -0.45 -4.02 10.29
C LEU A 128 -1.40 -3.35 9.29
N ALA A 129 -2.61 -3.88 9.11
CA ALA A 129 -3.63 -3.25 8.28
C ALA A 129 -4.01 -1.85 8.78
N TYR A 130 -4.23 -1.66 10.08
CA TYR A 130 -4.50 -0.34 10.64
C TYR A 130 -3.34 0.63 10.49
N ILE A 131 -2.11 0.16 10.68
CA ILE A 131 -0.91 0.99 10.48
C ILE A 131 -0.83 1.49 9.04
N LEU A 132 -1.01 0.60 8.06
CA LEU A 132 -0.96 0.94 6.64
C LEU A 132 -2.11 1.87 6.21
N ASN A 133 -3.29 1.72 6.82
CA ASN A 133 -4.41 2.62 6.58
C ASN A 133 -4.15 4.04 7.11
N GLU A 134 -3.45 4.17 8.23
CA GLU A 134 -3.11 5.47 8.80
C GLU A 134 -1.93 6.13 8.07
N MET A 135 -0.89 5.36 7.73
CA MET A 135 0.29 5.86 7.01
C MET A 135 0.00 6.22 5.54
N GLY A 136 -1.02 5.59 4.96
CA GLY A 136 -1.30 5.68 3.53
C GLY A 136 -0.29 4.92 2.66
N PRO A 137 -0.63 4.71 1.37
CA PRO A 137 0.22 4.02 0.43
C PRO A 137 1.35 4.93 -0.08
N LYS A 138 2.52 4.34 -0.30
CA LYS A 138 3.67 4.98 -0.96
C LYS A 138 4.24 4.03 -2.00
N TYR A 139 3.43 3.69 -2.99
CA TYR A 139 3.81 2.80 -4.07
C TYR A 139 4.85 3.45 -4.99
N THR A 140 5.92 2.72 -5.25
CA THR A 140 6.97 3.07 -6.21
C THR A 140 7.21 1.92 -7.17
N THR A 141 7.83 2.22 -8.31
CA THR A 141 7.98 1.29 -9.43
C THR A 141 9.43 1.13 -9.89
N THR A 142 10.35 1.76 -9.15
CA THR A 142 11.80 1.73 -9.41
C THR A 142 12.57 1.76 -8.11
N SER A 143 13.77 1.18 -8.09
CA SER A 143 14.67 1.25 -6.93
C SER A 143 15.07 2.69 -6.57
N LYS A 144 15.22 3.56 -7.57
CA LYS A 144 15.49 4.99 -7.35
C LYS A 144 14.30 5.65 -6.64
N GLY A 145 13.08 5.44 -7.15
CA GLY A 145 11.85 5.96 -6.56
C GLY A 145 11.64 5.48 -5.12
N ASP A 146 11.88 4.19 -4.87
CA ASP A 146 11.85 3.61 -3.52
C ASP A 146 12.85 4.31 -2.59
N ALA A 147 14.11 4.48 -3.01
CA ALA A 147 15.10 5.19 -2.21
C ALA A 147 14.67 6.65 -1.88
N TYR A 148 14.04 7.35 -2.82
CA TYR A 148 13.49 8.70 -2.55
C TYR A 148 12.30 8.68 -1.60
N ALA A 149 11.40 7.70 -1.74
CA ALA A 149 10.21 7.59 -0.90
C ALA A 149 10.57 7.37 0.59
N ARG A 150 11.74 6.80 0.86
CA ARG A 150 12.25 6.46 2.18
C ARG A 150 13.09 7.57 2.84
N VAL A 151 13.29 8.71 2.18
CA VAL A 151 14.07 9.83 2.73
C VAL A 151 13.47 10.33 4.06
N ASP A 152 12.16 10.24 4.24
CA ASP A 152 11.51 10.66 5.49
C ASP A 152 11.85 9.73 6.67
N GLU A 153 12.23 8.47 6.42
CA GLU A 153 12.55 7.47 7.47
C GLU A 153 13.73 7.87 8.35
N VAL A 154 14.67 8.66 7.82
CA VAL A 154 15.85 9.09 8.57
C VAL A 154 15.58 10.28 9.48
N LEU A 155 14.39 10.89 9.36
CA LEU A 155 13.99 12.02 10.20
C LEU A 155 13.45 11.50 11.54
N PRO A 156 14.05 11.85 12.69
CA PRO A 156 13.61 11.34 14.00
C PRO A 156 12.13 11.64 14.30
N GLY A 157 11.63 12.79 13.84
CA GLY A 157 10.23 13.18 14.01
C GLY A 157 9.26 12.25 13.28
N HIS A 158 9.59 11.85 12.05
CA HIS A 158 8.76 10.92 11.29
C HIS A 158 8.78 9.53 11.90
N LEU A 159 9.95 9.05 12.36
CA LEU A 159 10.02 7.76 13.04
C LEU A 159 9.15 7.75 14.31
N ALA A 160 9.18 8.82 15.12
CA ALA A 160 8.34 8.92 16.32
C ALA A 160 6.84 8.90 15.99
N GLU A 161 6.42 9.55 14.90
CA GLU A 161 5.05 9.50 14.39
C GLU A 161 4.64 8.06 14.01
N VAL A 162 5.49 7.34 13.28
CA VAL A 162 5.22 5.94 12.91
C VAL A 162 5.11 5.04 14.15
N TYR A 163 5.96 5.21 15.16
CA TYR A 163 5.80 4.50 16.43
C TYR A 163 4.46 4.82 17.10
N ALA A 164 4.01 6.07 17.09
CA ALA A 164 2.70 6.44 17.65
C ALA A 164 1.54 5.75 16.91
N ILE A 165 1.59 5.70 15.58
CA ILE A 165 0.63 4.96 14.74
C ILE A 165 0.61 3.48 15.14
N VAL A 166 1.79 2.86 15.25
CA VAL A 166 1.94 1.45 15.62
C VAL A 166 1.33 1.15 17.00
N PHE A 167 1.64 1.96 18.01
CA PHE A 167 1.09 1.76 19.34
C PHE A 167 -0.43 1.95 19.38
N ASN A 168 -0.97 2.91 18.62
CA ASN A 168 -2.41 3.11 18.53
C ASN A 168 -3.10 1.92 17.85
N ALA A 169 -2.51 1.37 16.78
CA ALA A 169 -3.03 0.19 16.11
C ALA A 169 -3.03 -1.05 17.02
N LEU A 170 -1.94 -1.28 17.77
CA LEU A 170 -1.87 -2.38 18.74
C LEU A 170 -2.95 -2.24 19.82
N LYS A 171 -3.09 -1.05 20.44
CA LYS A 171 -4.15 -0.77 21.43
C LYS A 171 -5.54 -0.98 20.86
N ARG A 172 -5.77 -0.63 19.60
CA ARG A 172 -7.06 -0.84 18.93
C ARG A 172 -7.38 -2.33 18.82
N VAL A 173 -6.44 -3.13 18.33
CA VAL A 173 -6.61 -4.59 18.20
C VAL A 173 -6.86 -5.23 19.57
N GLU A 174 -6.16 -4.79 20.62
CA GLU A 174 -6.37 -5.25 21.99
C GLU A 174 -7.79 -4.98 22.46
N LYS A 175 -8.27 -3.74 22.27
CA LYS A 175 -9.62 -3.35 22.64
C LYS A 175 -10.67 -4.20 21.90
N GLU A 176 -10.54 -4.34 20.59
CA GLU A 176 -11.49 -5.12 19.78
C GLU A 176 -11.47 -6.61 20.13
N SER A 177 -10.30 -7.17 20.48
CA SER A 177 -10.16 -8.56 20.93
C SER A 177 -10.68 -8.84 22.34
N SER A 178 -10.91 -7.80 23.15
CA SER A 178 -11.44 -7.93 24.52
C SER A 178 -12.97 -7.87 24.60
N VAL A 179 -13.64 -7.52 23.50
CA VAL A 179 -15.10 -7.37 23.40
C VAL A 179 -15.77 -8.59 22.73
N GLY A 180 -15.01 -9.51 22.15
CA GLY A 180 -15.48 -10.79 21.61
C GLY A 180 -15.20 -11.96 22.54
#